data_AF-A0A0P7BU61-F1
#
_entry.id   AF-A0A0P7BU61-F1
#
_cell.length_a   1.000
_cell.length_b   1.000
_cell.length_c   1.000
_cell.angle_alpha   90.00
_cell.angle_beta   90.00
_cell.angle_gamma   90.00
#
_symmetry.space_group_name_H-M   'P 1'
#
loop_
_entity.id
_entity.type
_entity.pdbx_description
1 polymer ?
#
loop_
_entity_poly.entity_id
_entity_poly.type
_entity_poly.pdbx_seq_one_letter_code
_entity_poly.pdbx_strand_id
1 'polypeptide(L)'
;MCKLLNFRYPKSDTTWSHWGKWEICAKYFPHVMSVAQTYENSAKMEKNKMAMSPELSRVIRNCAWYQYECGNHVACLELVEITKHGCEDKDGLEYAHLCSHGACALYELHEVDQGKKLIESSFAIRNALLEPDDGQLANTFSNRGLLEASECKYAEALASFDAALRIRQKLKNVYLAANHVLKESLCKKEGSKMDILRTVQLFWQGNIELERGDITKAKTIFGEGRQIVASLVPTYIVVSAFEYKLGLIDLRCGDIDNAVKHFDEAIGIAKYREIRGEQGRAYRMKAVALRKKPTSSHAELAEAKECEVACREIEDEYYKNRNLETGNVTEDQMFDRMICAQRR
;
A
#
# COMPACT_ATOMS: atom_id res chain seq x y z
N MET A 1 35.03 -0.38 -4.91
CA MET A 1 33.77 -0.04 -5.62
C MET A 1 32.59 0.13 -4.67
N CYS A 2 32.25 -0.85 -3.82
CA CYS A 2 31.08 -0.79 -2.91
C CYS A 2 31.07 0.41 -1.96
N LYS A 3 32.22 0.79 -1.39
CA LYS A 3 32.34 2.00 -0.54
C LYS A 3 31.93 3.29 -1.27
N LEU A 4 32.35 3.45 -2.53
CA LEU A 4 32.01 4.64 -3.33
C LEU A 4 30.53 4.63 -3.73
N LEU A 5 29.99 3.46 -4.08
CA LEU A 5 28.59 3.30 -4.44
C LEU A 5 27.69 3.61 -3.23
N ASN A 6 27.99 3.05 -2.06
CA ASN A 6 27.28 3.35 -0.80
C ASN A 6 27.42 4.81 -0.36
N PHE A 7 28.55 5.46 -0.66
CA PHE A 7 28.74 6.88 -0.37
C PHE A 7 27.87 7.78 -1.26
N ARG A 8 27.71 7.42 -2.54
CA ARG A 8 26.96 8.19 -3.54
C ARG A 8 25.47 7.89 -3.57
N TYR A 9 25.07 6.67 -3.21
CA TYR A 9 23.68 6.26 -3.23
C TYR A 9 22.90 6.96 -2.10
N PRO A 10 21.70 7.50 -2.37
CA PRO A 10 20.85 8.07 -1.34
C PRO A 10 20.64 7.11 -0.18
N LYS A 11 20.89 7.58 1.05
CA LYS A 11 20.59 6.81 2.26
C LYS A 11 19.16 7.12 2.69
N SER A 12 18.41 6.09 3.03
CA SER A 12 17.20 6.26 3.82
C SER A 12 17.64 6.40 5.27
N ASP A 13 17.55 7.63 5.78
CA ASP A 13 17.35 7.86 7.20
C ASP A 13 16.03 7.20 7.59
N THR A 14 16.01 6.52 8.73
CA THR A 14 15.06 5.48 9.18
C THR A 14 13.55 5.84 9.15
N THR A 15 13.22 7.06 8.77
CA THR A 15 11.86 7.61 8.62
C THR A 15 11.55 8.16 7.22
N TRP A 16 12.46 8.06 6.24
CA TRP A 16 12.35 8.76 4.96
C TRP A 16 12.32 7.83 3.75
N SER A 17 11.40 8.16 2.86
CA SER A 17 11.35 7.71 1.47
C SER A 17 12.56 8.24 0.68
N HIS A 18 12.92 7.59 -0.43
CA HIS A 18 13.88 8.16 -1.39
C HIS A 18 13.28 9.28 -2.25
N TRP A 19 12.04 9.68 -1.99
CA TRP A 19 11.36 10.79 -2.65
C TRP A 19 12.21 12.06 -2.71
N GLY A 20 12.25 12.71 -3.88
CA GLY A 20 13.14 13.84 -4.16
C GLY A 20 14.58 13.46 -4.51
N LYS A 21 14.95 12.18 -4.45
CA LYS A 21 16.28 11.66 -4.83
C LYS A 21 16.23 10.55 -5.87
N TRP A 22 15.05 10.28 -6.45
CA TRP A 22 14.84 9.18 -7.42
C TRP A 22 15.72 9.27 -8.65
N GLU A 23 16.00 10.47 -9.18
CA GLU A 23 16.92 10.63 -10.32
C GLU A 23 18.32 10.07 -10.00
N ILE A 24 18.78 10.28 -8.77
CA ILE A 24 20.06 9.76 -8.29
C ILE A 24 19.96 8.23 -8.10
N CYS A 25 18.88 7.75 -7.48
CA CYS A 25 18.63 6.31 -7.32
C CYS A 25 18.60 5.58 -8.67
N ALA A 26 17.89 6.12 -9.66
CA ALA A 26 17.78 5.59 -11.02
C ALA A 26 19.15 5.54 -11.71
N LYS A 27 19.94 6.61 -11.60
CA LYS A 27 21.30 6.68 -12.15
C LYS A 27 22.21 5.57 -11.61
N TYR A 28 22.11 5.25 -10.32
CA TYR A 28 22.98 4.26 -9.68
C TYR A 28 22.40 2.84 -9.64
N PHE A 29 21.11 2.67 -9.92
CA PHE A 29 20.42 1.38 -9.87
C PHE A 29 21.11 0.29 -10.71
N PRO A 30 21.48 0.50 -11.99
CA PRO A 30 22.14 -0.55 -12.79
C PRO A 30 23.48 -1.00 -12.19
N HIS A 31 24.21 -0.08 -11.54
CA HIS A 31 25.46 -0.38 -10.87
C HIS A 31 25.24 -1.21 -9.60
N VAL A 32 24.22 -0.89 -8.80
CA VAL A 32 23.87 -1.67 -7.60
C VAL A 32 23.43 -3.08 -8.00
N MET A 33 22.57 -3.22 -9.02
CA MET A 33 22.14 -4.52 -9.54
C MET A 33 23.31 -5.38 -10.02
N SER A 34 24.23 -4.80 -10.81
CA SER A 34 25.40 -5.52 -11.31
C SER A 34 26.28 -6.04 -10.17
N VAL A 35 26.49 -5.24 -9.13
CA VAL A 35 27.28 -5.66 -7.96
C VAL A 35 26.54 -6.72 -7.13
N ALA A 36 25.22 -6.56 -6.93
CA ALA A 36 24.39 -7.54 -6.23
C ALA A 36 24.41 -8.90 -6.93
N GLN A 37 24.25 -8.92 -8.26
CA GLN A 37 24.28 -10.16 -9.03
C GLN A 37 25.68 -10.80 -9.03
N THR A 38 26.74 -9.99 -9.08
CA THR A 38 28.12 -10.50 -9.00
C THR A 38 28.37 -11.15 -7.65
N TYR A 39 27.90 -10.54 -6.56
CA TYR A 39 27.92 -11.14 -5.24
C TYR A 39 27.16 -12.48 -5.22
N GLU A 40 25.91 -12.50 -5.67
CA GLU A 40 25.05 -13.69 -5.67
C GLU A 40 25.65 -14.84 -6.51
N ASN A 41 26.25 -14.51 -7.66
CA ASN A 41 26.94 -15.48 -8.50
C ASN A 41 28.21 -16.01 -7.81
N SER A 42 28.97 -15.14 -7.13
CA SER A 42 30.16 -15.55 -6.38
C SER A 42 29.82 -16.43 -5.17
N ALA A 43 28.64 -16.23 -4.56
CA ALA A 43 28.19 -17.00 -3.41
C ALA A 43 27.97 -18.48 -3.74
N LYS A 44 27.73 -18.79 -5.03
CA LYS A 44 27.54 -20.14 -5.58
C LYS A 44 28.86 -20.83 -5.94
N MET A 45 30.00 -20.15 -5.85
CA MET A 45 31.32 -20.68 -6.22
C MET A 45 32.09 -21.18 -4.99
N GLU A 46 32.78 -22.33 -5.11
CA GLU A 46 33.66 -22.86 -4.05
C GLU A 46 34.95 -22.04 -3.88
N LYS A 47 35.43 -21.38 -4.94
CA LYS A 47 36.62 -20.52 -4.93
C LYS A 47 36.22 -19.07 -5.22
N ASN A 48 36.87 -18.11 -4.56
CA ASN A 48 36.63 -16.66 -4.69
C ASN A 48 35.23 -16.17 -4.26
N LYS A 49 34.63 -16.84 -3.25
CA LYS A 49 33.38 -16.39 -2.63
C LYS A 49 33.56 -14.99 -2.04
N MET A 50 32.71 -14.04 -2.46
CA MET A 50 32.71 -12.70 -1.89
C MET A 50 31.98 -12.70 -0.54
N ALA A 51 32.52 -11.97 0.43
CA ALA A 51 31.82 -11.71 1.68
C ALA A 51 30.91 -10.48 1.53
N MET A 52 29.74 -10.53 2.16
CA MET A 52 28.82 -9.39 2.23
C MET A 52 29.38 -8.34 3.19
N SER A 53 29.98 -7.27 2.65
CA SER A 53 30.41 -6.13 3.47
C SER A 53 29.22 -5.31 3.98
N PRO A 54 29.32 -4.63 5.15
CA PRO A 54 28.27 -3.75 5.65
C PRO A 54 27.86 -2.64 4.66
N GLU A 55 28.80 -2.09 3.91
CA GLU A 55 28.51 -1.07 2.90
C GLU A 55 27.75 -1.64 1.70
N LEU A 56 28.04 -2.88 1.31
CA LEU A 56 27.32 -3.56 0.24
C LEU A 56 25.88 -3.87 0.67
N SER A 57 25.71 -4.44 1.87
CA SER A 57 24.40 -4.69 2.44
C SER A 57 23.54 -3.42 2.47
N ARG A 58 24.10 -2.31 2.98
CA ARG A 58 23.39 -1.05 3.11
C ARG A 58 22.97 -0.44 1.77
N VAL A 59 23.84 -0.50 0.75
CA VAL A 59 23.49 0.06 -0.56
C VAL A 59 22.44 -0.78 -1.29
N ILE A 60 22.54 -2.11 -1.21
CA ILE A 60 21.53 -3.01 -1.81
C ILE A 60 20.18 -2.82 -1.11
N ARG A 61 20.17 -2.77 0.23
CA ARG A 61 18.95 -2.54 1.03
C ARG A 61 18.24 -1.23 0.68
N ASN A 62 18.97 -0.12 0.55
CA ASN A 62 18.39 1.17 0.15
C ASN A 62 17.88 1.10 -1.29
N CYS A 63 18.62 0.41 -2.18
CA CYS A 63 18.18 0.20 -3.55
C CYS A 63 16.93 -0.68 -3.66
N ALA A 64 16.78 -1.68 -2.79
CA ALA A 64 15.57 -2.50 -2.71
C ALA A 64 14.36 -1.63 -2.33
N TRP A 65 14.53 -0.74 -1.36
CA TRP A 65 13.48 0.21 -1.00
C TRP A 65 13.11 1.16 -2.15
N TYR A 66 14.10 1.67 -2.88
CA TYR A 66 13.85 2.43 -4.11
C TYR A 66 13.06 1.62 -5.15
N GLN A 67 13.40 0.34 -5.38
CA GLN A 67 12.63 -0.52 -6.29
C GLN A 67 11.19 -0.74 -5.82
N TYR A 68 10.98 -0.91 -4.52
CA TYR A 68 9.64 -0.96 -3.94
C TYR A 68 8.85 0.33 -4.24
N GLU A 69 9.46 1.50 -4.01
CA GLU A 69 8.85 2.81 -4.31
C GLU A 69 8.54 3.01 -5.80
N CYS A 70 9.34 2.43 -6.69
CA CYS A 70 9.09 2.42 -8.13
C CYS A 70 8.04 1.39 -8.57
N GLY A 71 7.41 0.64 -7.65
CA GLY A 71 6.45 -0.41 -7.99
C GLY A 71 7.08 -1.70 -8.51
N ASN A 72 8.41 -1.80 -8.53
CA ASN A 72 9.12 -3.01 -8.96
C ASN A 72 9.37 -3.95 -7.77
N HIS A 73 8.29 -4.56 -7.29
CA HIS A 73 8.32 -5.40 -6.08
C HIS A 73 9.12 -6.70 -6.26
N VAL A 74 9.19 -7.23 -7.49
CA VAL A 74 10.01 -8.42 -7.79
C VAL A 74 11.51 -8.10 -7.64
N ALA A 75 11.99 -6.99 -8.24
CA ALA A 75 13.38 -6.58 -8.07
C ALA A 75 13.69 -6.16 -6.63
N CYS A 76 12.72 -5.58 -5.91
CA CYS A 76 12.86 -5.35 -4.47
C CYS A 76 13.13 -6.66 -3.72
N LEU A 77 12.31 -7.69 -3.95
CA LEU A 77 12.48 -8.99 -3.29
C LEU A 77 13.79 -9.67 -3.66
N GLU A 78 14.18 -9.62 -4.92
CA GLU A 78 15.47 -10.15 -5.38
C GLU A 78 16.63 -9.52 -4.58
N LEU A 79 16.66 -8.19 -4.48
CA LEU A 79 17.70 -7.48 -3.73
C LEU A 79 17.64 -7.76 -2.21
N VAL A 80 16.44 -7.90 -1.65
CA VAL A 80 16.24 -8.26 -0.25
C VAL A 80 16.80 -9.67 0.03
N GLU A 81 16.49 -10.66 -0.81
CA GLU A 81 16.96 -12.04 -0.61
C GLU A 81 18.47 -12.18 -0.80
N ILE A 82 19.04 -11.55 -1.83
CA ILE A 82 20.50 -11.48 -2.01
C ILE A 82 21.18 -10.95 -0.74
N THR A 83 20.62 -9.88 -0.17
CA THR A 83 21.20 -9.26 1.03
C THR A 83 21.01 -10.12 2.28
N LYS A 84 19.84 -10.74 2.44
CA LYS A 84 19.54 -11.65 3.56
C LYS A 84 20.43 -12.89 3.54
N HIS A 85 20.73 -13.46 2.37
CA HIS A 85 21.67 -14.58 2.23
C HIS A 85 23.07 -14.22 2.73
N GLY A 86 23.52 -12.98 2.50
CA GLY A 86 24.80 -12.48 2.97
C GLY A 86 24.81 -11.91 4.39
N CYS A 87 23.66 -11.80 5.04
CA CYS A 87 23.55 -11.21 6.36
C CYS A 87 23.86 -12.26 7.45
N GLU A 88 25.02 -12.13 8.08
CA GLU A 88 25.45 -13.03 9.17
C GLU A 88 24.66 -12.78 10.46
N ASP A 89 24.48 -11.51 10.82
CA ASP A 89 23.74 -11.09 12.00
C ASP A 89 22.23 -11.01 11.69
N LYS A 90 21.53 -12.13 11.94
CA LYS A 90 20.08 -12.24 11.74
C LYS A 90 19.25 -11.67 12.89
N ASP A 91 19.89 -11.28 13.99
CA ASP A 91 19.24 -10.66 15.14
C ASP A 91 19.46 -9.14 15.18
N GLY A 92 20.25 -8.61 14.24
CA GLY A 92 20.56 -7.19 14.13
C GLY A 92 19.51 -6.36 13.40
N LEU A 93 19.56 -5.04 13.62
CA LEU A 93 18.66 -4.07 12.99
C LEU A 93 18.73 -4.06 11.46
N GLU A 94 19.87 -4.43 10.88
CA GLU A 94 20.00 -4.53 9.41
C GLU A 94 19.13 -5.66 8.84
N TYR A 95 19.10 -6.83 9.51
CA TYR A 95 18.21 -7.92 9.14
C TYR A 95 16.74 -7.53 9.32
N ALA A 96 16.41 -6.84 10.42
CA ALA A 96 15.05 -6.34 10.64
C ALA A 96 14.57 -5.38 9.53
N HIS A 97 15.45 -4.52 8.99
CA HIS A 97 15.12 -3.67 7.85
C HIS A 97 14.83 -4.49 6.58
N LEU A 98 15.66 -5.49 6.28
CA LEU A 98 15.46 -6.36 5.12
C LEU A 98 14.14 -7.12 5.21
N CYS A 99 13.84 -7.68 6.39
CA CYS A 99 12.54 -8.29 6.67
C CYS A 99 11.38 -7.32 6.47
N SER A 100 11.50 -6.08 6.95
CA SER A 100 10.48 -5.05 6.78
C SER A 100 10.25 -4.69 5.31
N HIS A 101 11.31 -4.53 4.50
CA HIS A 101 11.19 -4.24 3.07
C HIS A 101 10.59 -5.42 2.29
N GLY A 102 11.04 -6.64 2.60
CA GLY A 102 10.48 -7.86 2.01
C GLY A 102 9.01 -8.03 2.35
N ALA A 103 8.59 -7.75 3.59
CA ALA A 103 7.19 -7.81 4.00
C ALA A 103 6.32 -6.84 3.19
N CYS A 104 6.78 -5.60 2.99
CA CYS A 104 6.08 -4.62 2.15
C CYS A 104 5.95 -5.11 0.70
N ALA A 105 7.02 -5.64 0.11
CA ALA A 105 6.98 -6.13 -1.27
C ALA A 105 6.11 -7.39 -1.43
N LEU A 106 6.13 -8.32 -0.48
CA LEU A 106 5.26 -9.50 -0.48
C LEU A 106 3.79 -9.15 -0.31
N TYR A 107 3.48 -8.13 0.51
CA TYR A 107 2.13 -7.61 0.63
C TYR A 107 1.59 -7.10 -0.73
N GLU A 108 2.40 -6.34 -1.48
CA GLU A 108 2.02 -5.88 -2.83
C GLU A 108 1.87 -7.02 -3.86
N LEU A 109 2.57 -8.14 -3.64
CA LEU A 109 2.47 -9.33 -4.48
C LEU A 109 1.38 -10.31 -4.02
N HIS A 110 0.57 -9.96 -3.02
CA HIS A 110 -0.46 -10.80 -2.42
C HIS A 110 0.05 -12.08 -1.74
N GLU A 111 1.33 -12.10 -1.36
CA GLU A 111 1.96 -13.19 -0.61
C GLU A 111 1.90 -12.92 0.91
N VAL A 112 0.67 -12.73 1.42
CA VAL A 112 0.39 -12.26 2.79
C VAL A 112 1.03 -13.14 3.87
N ASP A 113 0.96 -14.46 3.73
CA ASP A 113 1.54 -15.40 4.71
C ASP A 113 3.05 -15.27 4.86
N GLN A 114 3.75 -15.06 3.75
CA GLN A 114 5.20 -14.87 3.77
C GLN A 114 5.55 -13.48 4.33
N GLY A 115 4.80 -12.45 3.91
CA GLY A 115 4.96 -11.08 4.42
C GLY A 115 4.79 -11.01 5.94
N LYS A 116 3.85 -11.77 6.49
CA LYS A 116 3.61 -11.87 7.93
C LYS A 116 4.79 -12.46 8.69
N LYS A 117 5.38 -13.56 8.19
CA LYS A 117 6.57 -14.14 8.82
C LYS A 117 7.71 -13.12 8.90
N LEU A 118 7.92 -12.37 7.83
CA LEU A 118 8.96 -11.34 7.80
C LEU A 118 8.64 -10.15 8.72
N ILE A 119 7.39 -9.69 8.79
CA ILE A 119 7.06 -8.57 9.68
C ILE A 119 7.18 -8.96 11.16
N GLU A 120 6.83 -10.19 11.52
CA GLU A 120 7.00 -10.69 12.89
C GLU A 120 8.47 -10.83 13.27
N SER A 121 9.33 -11.31 12.37
CA SER A 121 10.79 -11.29 12.58
C SER A 121 11.32 -9.87 12.76
N SER A 122 10.88 -8.93 11.92
CA SER A 122 11.26 -7.51 12.04
C SER A 122 10.79 -6.90 13.36
N PHE A 123 9.57 -7.24 13.79
CA PHE A 123 8.98 -6.79 15.05
C PHE A 123 9.74 -7.32 16.26
N ALA A 124 10.01 -8.63 16.32
CA ALA A 124 10.74 -9.23 17.42
C ALA A 124 12.11 -8.56 17.63
N ILE A 125 12.86 -8.36 16.55
CA ILE A 125 14.18 -7.72 16.59
C ILE A 125 14.07 -6.25 17.03
N ARG A 126 13.20 -5.47 16.36
CA ARG A 126 13.05 -4.04 16.66
C ARG A 126 12.52 -3.80 18.07
N ASN A 127 11.61 -4.64 18.56
CA ASN A 127 11.06 -4.53 19.91
C ASN A 127 12.09 -4.89 20.98
N ALA A 128 13.08 -5.72 20.66
CA ALA A 128 14.18 -6.05 21.55
C ALA A 128 15.30 -5.00 21.56
N LEU A 129 15.56 -4.34 20.42
CA LEU A 129 16.74 -3.49 20.23
C LEU A 129 16.47 -1.98 20.22
N LEU A 130 15.22 -1.56 20.01
CA LEU A 130 14.87 -0.14 19.88
C LEU A 130 14.07 0.35 21.08
N GLU A 131 14.19 1.65 21.35
CA GLU A 131 13.36 2.33 22.34
C GLU A 131 11.88 2.24 21.95
N PRO A 132 10.93 2.13 22.91
CA PRO A 132 9.50 1.97 22.62
C PRO A 132 8.88 3.05 21.72
N ASP A 133 9.48 4.25 21.71
CA ASP A 133 9.05 5.39 20.91
C ASP A 133 9.88 5.57 19.61
N ASP A 134 10.66 4.56 19.19
CA ASP A 134 11.45 4.64 17.94
C ASP A 134 10.55 4.62 16.70
N GLY A 135 10.89 5.47 15.71
CA GLY A 135 10.11 5.59 14.48
C GLY A 135 10.06 4.31 13.65
N GLN A 136 11.07 3.44 13.74
CA GLN A 136 11.06 2.15 13.04
C GLN A 136 10.06 1.17 13.65
N LEU A 137 9.82 1.22 14.96
CA LEU A 137 8.75 0.44 15.59
C LEU A 137 7.39 0.91 15.09
N ALA A 138 7.18 2.21 14.95
CA ALA A 138 5.95 2.74 14.35
C ALA A 138 5.74 2.23 12.91
N ASN A 139 6.81 2.10 12.12
CA ASN A 139 6.74 1.55 10.76
C ASN A 139 6.35 0.07 10.79
N THR A 140 6.95 -0.71 11.69
CA THR A 140 6.62 -2.13 11.85
C THR A 140 5.16 -2.33 12.25
N PHE A 141 4.67 -1.55 13.22
CA PHE A 141 3.27 -1.59 13.63
C PHE A 141 2.31 -1.27 12.48
N SER A 142 2.59 -0.25 11.68
CA SER A 142 1.76 0.05 10.49
C SER A 142 1.74 -1.11 9.50
N ASN A 143 2.90 -1.66 9.16
CA ASN A 143 3.01 -2.75 8.19
C ASN A 143 2.32 -4.02 8.68
N ARG A 144 2.43 -4.30 9.99
CA ARG A 144 1.71 -5.39 10.64
C ARG A 144 0.20 -5.17 10.58
N GLY A 145 -0.28 -3.95 10.86
CA GLY A 145 -1.69 -3.61 10.76
C GLY A 145 -2.26 -3.80 9.35
N LEU A 146 -1.49 -3.49 8.30
CA LEU A 146 -1.90 -3.75 6.91
C LEU A 146 -2.05 -5.25 6.63
N LEU A 147 -1.09 -6.07 7.08
CA LEU A 147 -1.15 -7.53 6.92
C LEU A 147 -2.32 -8.13 7.71
N GLU A 148 -2.52 -7.72 8.97
CA GLU A 148 -3.66 -8.14 9.80
C GLU A 148 -5.00 -7.78 9.14
N ALA A 149 -5.11 -6.58 8.57
CA ALA A 149 -6.31 -6.15 7.87
C ALA A 149 -6.58 -6.97 6.60
N SER A 150 -5.54 -7.39 5.86
CA SER A 150 -5.71 -8.27 4.71
C SER A 150 -6.19 -9.68 5.07
N GLU A 151 -6.00 -10.11 6.32
CA GLU A 151 -6.57 -11.36 6.88
C GLU A 151 -7.93 -11.14 7.57
N CYS A 152 -8.56 -9.97 7.41
CA CYS A 152 -9.78 -9.57 8.11
C CYS A 152 -9.67 -9.55 9.65
N LYS A 153 -8.45 -9.46 10.20
CA LYS A 153 -8.17 -9.37 11.66
C LYS A 153 -8.17 -7.92 12.09
N TYR A 154 -9.35 -7.32 12.02
CA TYR A 154 -9.45 -5.87 12.08
C TYR A 154 -9.22 -5.28 13.47
N ALA A 155 -9.52 -6.03 14.54
CA ALA A 155 -9.27 -5.57 15.91
C ALA A 155 -7.77 -5.46 16.20
N GLU A 156 -7.00 -6.45 15.77
CA GLU A 156 -5.55 -6.49 15.82
C GLU A 156 -4.95 -5.40 14.95
N ALA A 157 -5.46 -5.24 13.72
CA ALA A 157 -5.02 -4.19 12.82
C ALA A 157 -5.16 -2.78 13.43
N LEU A 158 -6.27 -2.49 14.12
CA LEU A 158 -6.41 -1.23 14.84
C LEU A 158 -5.42 -1.08 15.99
N ALA A 159 -5.24 -2.12 16.81
CA ALA A 159 -4.28 -2.06 17.90
C ALA A 159 -2.87 -1.73 17.38
N SER A 160 -2.50 -2.34 16.25
CA SER A 160 -1.27 -2.05 15.50
C SER A 160 -1.23 -0.61 14.98
N PHE A 161 -2.27 -0.14 14.29
CA PHE A 161 -2.31 1.24 13.78
C PHE A 161 -2.30 2.30 14.91
N ASP A 162 -3.00 2.05 16.00
CA ASP A 162 -3.04 2.93 17.17
C ASP A 162 -1.67 2.98 17.85
N ALA A 163 -0.95 1.85 17.93
CA ALA A 163 0.43 1.82 18.43
C ALA A 163 1.36 2.65 17.54
N ALA A 164 1.28 2.48 16.22
CA ALA A 164 2.05 3.29 15.28
C ALA A 164 1.76 4.79 15.43
N LEU A 165 0.48 5.17 15.57
CA LEU A 165 0.07 6.56 15.71
C LEU A 165 0.58 7.18 17.01
N ARG A 166 0.48 6.48 18.15
CA ARG A 166 0.97 6.96 19.44
C ARG A 166 2.46 7.33 19.38
N ILE A 167 3.27 6.47 18.77
CA ILE A 167 4.71 6.72 18.59
C ILE A 167 4.94 7.95 17.70
N ARG A 168 4.23 8.03 16.57
CA ARG A 168 4.36 9.15 15.61
C ARG A 168 3.97 10.50 16.20
N GLN A 169 2.92 10.53 17.02
CA GLN A 169 2.48 11.72 17.74
C GLN A 169 3.58 12.24 18.68
N LYS A 170 4.25 11.34 19.41
CA LYS A 170 5.37 11.70 20.29
C LYS A 170 6.59 12.20 19.52
N LEU A 171 6.96 11.51 18.45
CA LEU A 171 8.11 11.87 17.63
C LEU A 171 7.92 13.18 16.85
N LYS A 172 6.69 13.71 16.79
CA LYS A 172 6.29 14.80 15.89
C LYS A 172 6.72 14.52 14.44
N ASN A 173 6.93 13.24 14.10
CA ASN A 173 7.45 12.75 12.84
C ASN A 173 6.48 11.74 12.26
N VAL A 174 6.05 12.01 11.03
CA VAL A 174 4.88 11.41 10.41
C VAL A 174 5.30 10.76 9.10
N TYR A 175 5.84 9.54 9.11
CA TYR A 175 5.97 8.76 7.88
C TYR A 175 6.06 7.24 8.02
N LEU A 176 5.18 6.54 7.28
CA LEU A 176 4.95 5.08 7.11
C LEU A 176 3.74 4.46 7.85
N ALA A 177 2.55 5.02 7.72
CA ALA A 177 1.37 4.15 7.50
C ALA A 177 0.74 4.40 6.11
N ALA A 178 1.42 5.19 5.29
CA ALA A 178 0.85 5.81 4.11
C ALA A 178 1.68 5.57 2.86
N ASN A 179 2.66 4.65 2.81
CA ASN A 179 3.40 4.38 1.57
C ASN A 179 2.58 3.69 0.47
N HIS A 180 1.48 3.01 0.80
CA HIS A 180 0.53 2.57 -0.23
C HIS A 180 -0.36 3.71 -0.75
N VAL A 181 -0.41 4.83 -0.03
CA VAL A 181 -1.44 5.87 -0.16
C VAL A 181 -0.83 7.18 -0.69
N LEU A 182 0.36 7.61 -0.22
CA LEU A 182 1.05 8.89 -0.49
C LEU A 182 1.74 8.98 -1.87
N LYS A 183 1.16 8.43 -2.94
CA LYS A 183 1.77 8.55 -4.28
C LYS A 183 1.59 9.94 -4.92
N GLU A 184 0.95 10.96 -4.32
CA GLU A 184 0.94 12.29 -4.96
C GLU A 184 0.67 13.53 -4.06
N SER A 185 1.48 14.58 -4.32
CA SER A 185 1.29 16.03 -4.03
C SER A 185 1.46 16.61 -2.62
N LEU A 186 1.73 15.84 -1.58
CA LEU A 186 1.77 16.39 -0.21
C LEU A 186 3.18 16.76 0.27
N CYS A 187 3.71 17.83 -0.32
CA CYS A 187 4.86 18.52 0.21
C CYS A 187 4.54 20.01 0.33
N LYS A 188 4.23 20.48 1.57
CA LYS A 188 4.55 21.85 2.06
C LYS A 188 4.15 22.17 3.52
N LYS A 189 3.36 21.38 4.25
CA LYS A 189 3.05 21.65 5.68
C LYS A 189 3.11 20.39 6.54
N GLU A 190 3.66 20.49 7.75
CA GLU A 190 3.70 19.37 8.72
C GLU A 190 2.30 18.98 9.21
N GLY A 191 1.38 19.94 9.35
CA GLY A 191 -0.01 19.69 9.75
C GLY A 191 -0.78 18.77 8.78
N SER A 192 -0.63 19.00 7.47
CA SER A 192 -1.31 18.19 6.43
C SER A 192 -0.87 16.73 6.40
N LYS A 193 0.30 16.39 6.97
CA LYS A 193 0.80 15.00 7.01
C LYS A 193 0.09 14.16 8.08
N MET A 194 -0.17 14.74 9.25
CA MET A 194 -0.91 14.06 10.32
C MET A 194 -2.35 13.76 9.91
N ASP A 195 -2.97 14.67 9.19
CA ASP A 195 -4.35 14.55 8.73
C ASP A 195 -4.54 13.39 7.74
N ILE A 196 -3.56 13.10 6.86
CA ILE A 196 -3.60 11.95 5.95
C ILE A 196 -3.45 10.62 6.69
N LEU A 197 -2.57 10.57 7.70
CA LEU A 197 -2.44 9.36 8.51
C LEU A 197 -3.74 9.06 9.25
N ARG A 198 -4.37 10.11 9.79
CA ARG A 198 -5.69 10.01 10.42
C ARG A 198 -6.74 9.49 9.45
N THR A 199 -6.71 9.86 8.17
CA THR A 199 -7.69 9.35 7.20
C THR A 199 -7.52 7.86 6.92
N VAL A 200 -6.29 7.34 6.85
CA VAL A 200 -6.07 5.88 6.74
C VAL A 200 -6.64 5.14 7.96
N GLN A 201 -6.44 5.67 9.18
CA GLN A 201 -7.00 5.10 10.40
C GLN A 201 -8.54 5.13 10.39
N LEU A 202 -9.14 6.27 10.03
CA LEU A 202 -10.59 6.41 9.91
C LEU A 202 -11.15 5.42 8.88
N PHE A 203 -10.46 5.20 7.76
CA PHE A 203 -10.87 4.20 6.77
C PHE A 203 -10.95 2.78 7.38
N TRP A 204 -9.97 2.39 8.18
CA TRP A 204 -9.98 1.09 8.87
C TRP A 204 -11.02 1.01 9.98
N GLN A 205 -11.16 2.06 10.79
CA GLN A 205 -12.19 2.15 11.83
C GLN A 205 -13.59 2.04 11.22
N GLY A 206 -13.86 2.70 10.10
CA GLY A 206 -15.13 2.62 9.40
C GLY A 206 -15.44 1.20 8.92
N ASN A 207 -14.44 0.49 8.35
CA ASN A 207 -14.61 -0.91 7.95
C ASN A 207 -14.94 -1.81 9.15
N ILE A 208 -14.38 -1.54 10.32
CA ILE A 208 -14.64 -2.31 11.54
C ILE A 208 -16.04 -2.10 12.06
N GLU A 209 -16.52 -0.86 12.04
CA GLU A 209 -17.90 -0.60 12.44
C GLU A 209 -18.88 -1.23 11.43
N LEU A 210 -18.54 -1.33 10.14
CA LEU A 210 -19.32 -2.11 9.17
C LEU A 210 -19.38 -3.61 9.52
N GLU A 211 -18.25 -4.21 9.88
CA GLU A 211 -18.18 -5.63 10.31
C GLU A 211 -18.95 -5.87 11.61
N ARG A 212 -18.92 -4.90 12.53
CA ARG A 212 -19.72 -4.92 13.76
C ARG A 212 -21.21 -4.68 13.51
N GLY A 213 -21.60 -4.29 12.29
CA GLY A 213 -22.97 -3.96 11.91
C GLY A 213 -23.41 -2.55 12.30
N ASP A 214 -22.54 -1.71 12.86
CA ASP A 214 -22.82 -0.31 13.19
C ASP A 214 -22.63 0.59 11.95
N ILE A 215 -23.62 0.53 11.06
CA ILE A 215 -23.63 1.25 9.79
C ILE A 215 -23.62 2.77 10.00
N THR A 216 -24.30 3.26 11.04
CA THR A 216 -24.39 4.70 11.34
C THR A 216 -23.03 5.25 11.71
N LYS A 217 -22.33 4.58 12.64
CA LYS A 217 -21.00 5.00 13.07
C LYS A 217 -19.98 4.87 11.94
N ALA A 218 -20.06 3.79 11.14
CA ALA A 218 -19.24 3.64 9.95
C ALA A 218 -19.42 4.82 8.98
N LYS A 219 -20.67 5.22 8.70
CA LYS A 219 -20.98 6.36 7.82
C LYS A 219 -20.37 7.66 8.33
N THR A 220 -20.49 7.93 9.63
CA THR A 220 -19.88 9.12 10.26
C THR A 220 -18.36 9.10 10.11
N ILE A 221 -17.71 7.98 10.41
CA ILE A 221 -16.25 7.84 10.34
C ILE A 221 -15.75 8.04 8.90
N PHE A 222 -16.39 7.39 7.92
CA PHE A 222 -16.01 7.56 6.52
C PHE A 222 -16.24 9.00 6.03
N GLY A 223 -17.33 9.64 6.44
CA GLY A 223 -17.62 11.04 6.12
C GLY A 223 -16.56 12.00 6.68
N GLU A 224 -16.13 11.79 7.92
CA GLU A 224 -15.04 12.57 8.54
C GLU A 224 -13.73 12.37 7.77
N GLY A 225 -13.36 11.10 7.50
CA GLY A 225 -12.15 10.78 6.75
C GLY A 225 -12.14 11.42 5.36
N ARG A 226 -13.27 11.32 4.64
CA ARG A 226 -13.50 11.98 3.34
C ARG A 226 -13.31 13.49 3.42
N GLN A 227 -13.92 14.14 4.39
CA GLN A 227 -13.84 15.60 4.55
C GLN A 227 -12.41 16.07 4.80
N ILE A 228 -11.69 15.39 5.70
CA ILE A 228 -10.28 15.70 6.00
C ILE A 228 -9.46 15.57 4.72
N VAL A 229 -9.52 14.43 4.04
CA VAL A 229 -8.65 14.20 2.88
C VAL A 229 -9.01 15.09 1.69
N ALA A 230 -10.29 15.33 1.44
CA ALA A 230 -10.75 16.20 0.36
C ALA A 230 -10.37 17.67 0.59
N SER A 231 -10.32 18.12 1.85
CA SER A 231 -9.86 19.48 2.19
C SER A 231 -8.36 19.71 1.90
N LEU A 232 -7.58 18.64 1.89
CA LEU A 232 -6.14 18.70 1.61
C LEU A 232 -5.87 18.55 0.12
N VAL A 233 -6.39 17.47 -0.48
CA VAL A 233 -6.20 17.12 -1.89
C VAL A 233 -7.48 16.47 -2.41
N PRO A 234 -8.42 17.24 -2.99
CA PRO A 234 -9.72 16.74 -3.45
C PRO A 234 -9.63 15.59 -4.46
N THR A 235 -8.59 15.60 -5.30
CA THR A 235 -8.41 14.60 -6.36
C THR A 235 -7.62 13.38 -5.89
N TYR A 236 -7.32 13.26 -4.60
CA TYR A 236 -6.50 12.16 -4.10
C TYR A 236 -7.26 10.84 -4.06
N ILE A 237 -6.60 9.74 -4.38
CA ILE A 237 -7.28 8.44 -4.56
C ILE A 237 -7.99 7.93 -3.29
N VAL A 238 -7.53 8.34 -2.11
CA VAL A 238 -8.21 7.98 -0.85
C VAL A 238 -9.60 8.60 -0.76
N VAL A 239 -9.82 9.77 -1.35
CA VAL A 239 -11.16 10.37 -1.47
C VAL A 239 -12.07 9.39 -2.21
N SER A 240 -11.64 8.86 -3.35
CA SER A 240 -12.38 7.83 -4.11
C SER A 240 -12.70 6.60 -3.28
N ALA A 241 -11.76 6.14 -2.43
CA ALA A 241 -12.00 4.99 -1.56
C ALA A 241 -13.08 5.28 -0.50
N PHE A 242 -13.08 6.49 0.08
CA PHE A 242 -14.15 6.91 1.00
C PHE A 242 -15.49 7.06 0.30
N GLU A 243 -15.52 7.70 -0.88
CA GLU A 243 -16.73 7.83 -1.70
C GLU A 243 -17.33 6.46 -2.00
N TYR A 244 -16.50 5.51 -2.42
CA TYR A 244 -16.95 4.13 -2.67
C TYR A 244 -17.58 3.49 -1.42
N LYS A 245 -16.96 3.63 -0.25
CA LYS A 245 -17.50 3.07 1.02
C LYS A 245 -18.80 3.75 1.45
N LEU A 246 -18.91 5.07 1.30
CA LEU A 246 -20.14 5.81 1.57
C LEU A 246 -21.26 5.40 0.60
N GLY A 247 -20.95 5.21 -0.69
CA GLY A 247 -21.89 4.72 -1.69
C GLY A 247 -22.40 3.31 -1.38
N LEU A 248 -21.54 2.41 -0.92
CA LEU A 248 -21.95 1.07 -0.45
C LEU A 248 -22.90 1.14 0.75
N ILE A 249 -22.63 2.03 1.71
CA ILE A 249 -23.48 2.24 2.89
C ILE A 249 -24.86 2.75 2.48
N ASP A 250 -24.91 3.75 1.60
CA ASP A 250 -26.17 4.34 1.16
C ASP A 250 -27.00 3.36 0.35
N LEU A 251 -26.34 2.56 -0.50
CA LEU A 251 -26.98 1.46 -1.23
C LEU A 251 -27.56 0.40 -0.28
N ARG A 252 -26.86 0.10 0.83
CA ARG A 252 -27.35 -0.83 1.86
C ARG A 252 -28.53 -0.25 2.64
N CYS A 253 -28.55 1.06 2.86
CA CYS A 253 -29.64 1.78 3.51
C CYS A 253 -30.86 2.02 2.60
N GLY A 254 -30.73 1.75 1.30
CA GLY A 254 -31.78 2.01 0.30
C GLY A 254 -31.80 3.44 -0.23
N ASP A 255 -30.84 4.27 0.14
CA ASP A 255 -30.66 5.62 -0.39
C ASP A 255 -29.89 5.55 -1.72
N ILE A 256 -30.60 5.07 -2.75
CA ILE A 256 -30.00 4.79 -4.07
C ILE A 256 -29.44 6.06 -4.72
N ASP A 257 -30.10 7.20 -4.54
CA ASP A 257 -29.70 8.45 -5.18
C ASP A 257 -28.38 8.98 -4.62
N ASN A 258 -28.18 8.93 -3.29
CA ASN A 258 -26.89 9.29 -2.73
C ASN A 258 -25.82 8.24 -3.00
N ALA A 259 -26.17 6.95 -3.05
CA ALA A 259 -25.24 5.91 -3.47
C ALA A 259 -24.66 6.17 -4.87
N VAL A 260 -25.52 6.51 -5.84
CA VAL A 260 -25.11 6.83 -7.21
C VAL A 260 -24.19 8.05 -7.24
N LYS A 261 -24.51 9.13 -6.51
CA LYS A 261 -23.64 10.32 -6.42
C LYS A 261 -22.25 9.98 -5.89
N HIS A 262 -22.18 9.19 -4.82
CA HIS A 262 -20.92 8.73 -4.25
C HIS A 262 -20.11 7.91 -5.27
N PHE A 263 -20.76 7.00 -6.01
CA PHE A 263 -20.07 6.26 -7.05
C PHE A 263 -19.60 7.14 -8.22
N ASP A 264 -20.35 8.18 -8.59
CA ASP A 264 -19.94 9.14 -9.61
C ASP A 264 -18.69 9.93 -9.21
N GLU A 265 -18.63 10.40 -7.97
CA GLU A 265 -17.45 11.08 -7.44
C GLU A 265 -16.23 10.14 -7.42
N ALA A 266 -16.41 8.88 -6.98
CA ALA A 266 -15.36 7.86 -7.00
C ALA A 266 -14.86 7.60 -8.44
N ILE A 267 -15.77 7.39 -9.40
CA ILE A 267 -15.43 7.16 -10.81
C ILE A 267 -14.67 8.37 -11.38
N GLY A 268 -15.11 9.60 -11.10
CA GLY A 268 -14.47 10.83 -11.58
C GLY A 268 -13.02 10.93 -11.12
N ILE A 269 -12.76 10.68 -9.84
CA ILE A 269 -11.39 10.70 -9.27
C ILE A 269 -10.56 9.57 -9.84
N ALA A 270 -11.10 8.35 -9.92
CA ALA A 270 -10.41 7.18 -10.43
C ALA A 270 -10.06 7.30 -11.92
N LYS A 271 -10.91 7.97 -12.72
CA LYS A 271 -10.62 8.35 -14.12
C LYS A 271 -9.49 9.36 -14.21
N TYR A 272 -9.56 10.43 -13.41
CA TYR A 272 -8.53 11.48 -13.40
C TYR A 272 -7.14 10.93 -13.05
N ARG A 273 -7.07 9.94 -12.15
CA ARG A 273 -5.83 9.27 -11.72
C ARG A 273 -5.45 8.06 -12.58
N GLU A 274 -6.27 7.69 -13.56
CA GLU A 274 -6.08 6.53 -14.43
C GLU A 274 -5.99 5.17 -13.69
N ILE A 275 -6.65 5.03 -12.53
CA ILE A 275 -6.65 3.80 -11.72
C ILE A 275 -7.86 2.93 -12.12
N ARG A 276 -7.69 2.06 -13.12
CA ARG A 276 -8.80 1.28 -13.69
C ARG A 276 -9.48 0.33 -12.70
N GLY A 277 -8.79 -0.26 -11.73
CA GLY A 277 -9.38 -1.16 -10.74
C GLY A 277 -10.41 -0.44 -9.86
N GLU A 278 -10.10 0.81 -9.49
CA GLU A 278 -11.02 1.69 -8.75
C GLU A 278 -12.22 2.08 -9.63
N GLN A 279 -11.97 2.35 -10.92
CA GLN A 279 -13.04 2.61 -11.90
C GLN A 279 -13.98 1.40 -12.01
N GLY A 280 -13.43 0.19 -12.19
CA GLY A 280 -14.18 -1.04 -12.39
C GLY A 280 -15.12 -1.34 -11.22
N ARG A 281 -14.60 -1.35 -9.98
CA ARG A 281 -15.45 -1.60 -8.81
C ARG A 281 -16.56 -0.56 -8.63
N ALA A 282 -16.26 0.71 -8.91
CA ALA A 282 -17.22 1.79 -8.74
C ALA A 282 -18.31 1.74 -9.83
N TYR A 283 -17.94 1.46 -11.08
CA TYR A 283 -18.89 1.20 -12.17
C TYR A 283 -19.84 0.05 -11.84
N ARG A 284 -19.28 -1.07 -11.35
CA ARG A 284 -20.08 -2.23 -10.96
C ARG A 284 -21.14 -1.87 -9.92
N MET A 285 -20.72 -1.21 -8.84
CA MET A 285 -21.64 -0.87 -7.76
C MET A 285 -22.65 0.22 -8.16
N LYS A 286 -22.26 1.15 -9.04
CA LYS A 286 -23.21 2.09 -9.66
C LYS A 286 -24.26 1.37 -10.49
N ALA A 287 -23.89 0.40 -11.32
CA ALA A 287 -24.84 -0.38 -12.10
C ALA A 287 -25.81 -1.16 -11.20
N VAL A 288 -25.30 -1.78 -10.13
CA VAL A 288 -26.13 -2.46 -9.11
C VAL A 288 -27.11 -1.49 -8.47
N ALA A 289 -26.66 -0.30 -8.08
CA ALA A 289 -27.51 0.72 -7.47
C ALA A 289 -28.64 1.16 -8.41
N LEU A 290 -28.32 1.50 -9.66
CA LEU A 290 -29.28 1.96 -10.67
C LEU A 290 -30.33 0.88 -11.01
N ARG A 291 -29.95 -0.40 -11.04
CA ARG A 291 -30.89 -1.52 -11.26
C ARG A 291 -31.78 -1.80 -10.06
N LYS A 292 -31.30 -1.53 -8.85
CA LYS A 292 -32.05 -1.75 -7.61
C LYS A 292 -33.08 -0.63 -7.36
N LYS A 293 -32.99 0.49 -8.07
CA LYS A 293 -33.95 1.59 -7.96
C LYS A 293 -35.35 1.10 -8.36
N PRO A 294 -36.38 1.20 -7.48
CA PRO A 294 -37.71 0.65 -7.76
C PRO A 294 -38.39 1.25 -9.00
N THR A 295 -38.01 2.47 -9.37
CA THR A 295 -38.54 3.20 -10.55
C THR A 295 -37.40 3.78 -11.37
N SER A 296 -36.50 2.94 -11.88
CA SER A 296 -35.44 3.39 -12.79
C SER A 296 -36.05 3.91 -14.10
N SER A 297 -35.65 5.12 -14.48
CA SER A 297 -35.92 5.67 -15.81
C SER A 297 -35.17 4.89 -16.90
N HIS A 298 -35.60 5.04 -18.15
CA HIS A 298 -34.87 4.45 -19.29
C HIS A 298 -33.43 4.97 -19.38
N ALA A 299 -33.19 6.23 -18.98
CA ALA A 299 -31.86 6.81 -18.94
C ALA A 299 -30.97 6.13 -17.87
N GLU A 300 -31.49 5.93 -16.66
CA GLU A 300 -30.77 5.23 -15.59
C GLU A 300 -30.47 3.77 -15.92
N LEU A 301 -31.38 3.09 -16.63
CA LEU A 301 -31.13 1.72 -17.11
C LEU A 301 -30.08 1.67 -18.23
N ALA A 302 -30.07 2.67 -19.12
CA ALA A 302 -29.03 2.81 -20.14
C ALA A 302 -27.67 3.07 -19.49
N GLU A 303 -27.61 3.98 -18.52
CA GLU A 303 -26.42 4.29 -17.74
C GLU A 303 -25.91 3.08 -16.95
N ALA A 304 -26.80 2.30 -16.33
CA ALA A 304 -26.41 1.04 -15.68
C ALA A 304 -25.74 0.08 -16.67
N LYS A 305 -26.27 -0.02 -17.89
CA LYS A 305 -25.70 -0.86 -18.95
C LYS A 305 -24.34 -0.35 -19.41
N GLU A 306 -24.16 0.96 -19.53
CA GLU A 306 -22.87 1.58 -19.85
C GLU A 306 -21.82 1.27 -18.78
N CYS A 307 -22.21 1.39 -17.49
CA CYS A 307 -21.33 1.02 -16.37
C CYS A 307 -20.93 -0.46 -16.41
N GLU A 308 -21.85 -1.37 -16.72
CA GLU A 308 -21.55 -2.80 -16.88
C GLU A 308 -20.62 -3.11 -18.05
N VAL A 309 -20.71 -2.34 -19.14
CA VAL A 309 -19.80 -2.48 -20.28
C VAL A 309 -18.42 -2.00 -19.89
N ALA A 310 -18.31 -0.80 -19.30
CA ALA A 310 -17.04 -0.25 -18.84
C ALA A 310 -16.35 -1.15 -17.80
N CYS A 311 -17.12 -1.74 -16.88
CA CYS A 311 -16.63 -2.72 -15.90
C CYS A 311 -16.02 -3.95 -16.59
N ARG A 312 -16.73 -4.54 -17.56
CA ARG A 312 -16.26 -5.71 -18.32
C ARG A 312 -15.04 -5.42 -19.18
N GLU A 313 -14.98 -4.24 -19.80
CA GLU A 313 -13.79 -3.82 -20.56
C GLU A 313 -12.55 -3.76 -19.67
N ILE A 314 -12.70 -3.23 -18.46
CA ILE A 314 -11.62 -3.15 -17.47
C ILE A 314 -11.18 -4.55 -17.02
N GLU A 315 -12.12 -5.45 -16.73
CA GLU A 315 -11.83 -6.84 -16.37
C GLU A 315 -11.09 -7.58 -17.49
N ASP A 316 -11.55 -7.44 -18.73
CA ASP A 316 -10.99 -8.09 -19.92
C ASP A 316 -9.57 -7.59 -20.21
N GLU A 317 -9.34 -6.28 -20.08
CA GLU A 317 -8.02 -5.67 -20.23
C GLU A 317 -7.01 -6.23 -19.22
N TYR A 318 -7.45 -6.50 -17.99
CA TYR A 318 -6.55 -6.89 -16.92
C TYR A 318 -6.34 -8.41 -16.83
N TYR A 319 -7.40 -9.21 -16.87
CA TYR A 319 -7.31 -10.66 -16.67
C TYR A 319 -7.12 -11.43 -17.97
N LYS A 320 -7.96 -11.16 -18.99
CA LYS A 320 -7.93 -11.93 -20.25
C LYS A 320 -6.71 -11.58 -21.09
N ASN A 321 -6.42 -10.29 -21.27
CA ASN A 321 -5.30 -9.87 -22.11
C ASN A 321 -3.92 -10.18 -21.49
N ARG A 322 -3.85 -10.42 -20.18
CA ARG A 322 -2.60 -10.76 -19.46
C ARG A 322 -2.47 -12.25 -19.12
N ASN A 323 -3.40 -13.10 -19.57
CA ASN A 323 -3.43 -14.53 -19.24
C ASN A 323 -3.35 -14.81 -17.71
N LEU A 324 -3.96 -13.95 -16.89
CA LEU A 324 -3.97 -14.13 -15.44
C LEU A 324 -5.17 -15.00 -15.05
N GLU A 325 -4.93 -16.09 -14.33
CA GLU A 325 -6.00 -16.92 -13.78
C GLU A 325 -6.78 -16.12 -12.73
N THR A 326 -8.11 -16.07 -12.88
CA THR A 326 -9.00 -15.43 -11.92
C THR A 326 -9.11 -16.24 -10.63
N GLY A 327 -8.93 -17.56 -10.68
CA GLY A 327 -9.11 -18.46 -9.54
C GLY A 327 -10.53 -18.40 -8.96
N ASN A 328 -10.75 -19.01 -7.79
CA ASN A 328 -12.01 -18.92 -7.04
C ASN A 328 -12.04 -17.68 -6.14
N VAL A 329 -11.98 -16.49 -6.73
CA VAL A 329 -12.14 -15.22 -5.98
C VAL A 329 -13.41 -14.49 -6.38
N THR A 330 -13.97 -13.71 -5.46
CA THR A 330 -15.14 -12.87 -5.73
C THR A 330 -14.78 -11.73 -6.69
N GLU A 331 -15.78 -11.17 -7.39
CA GLU A 331 -15.56 -9.99 -8.24
C GLU A 331 -14.93 -8.81 -7.46
N ASP A 332 -15.30 -8.61 -6.19
CA ASP A 332 -14.68 -7.59 -5.34
C ASP A 332 -13.19 -7.87 -5.10
N GLN A 333 -12.84 -9.12 -4.83
CA GLN A 333 -11.44 -9.53 -4.69
C GLN A 333 -10.67 -9.41 -6.01
N MET A 334 -11.33 -9.55 -7.17
CA MET A 334 -10.72 -9.29 -8.46
C MET A 334 -10.36 -7.81 -8.61
N PHE A 335 -11.29 -6.90 -8.31
CA PHE A 335 -10.99 -5.47 -8.37
C PHE A 335 -9.96 -5.03 -7.33
N ASP A 336 -9.99 -5.57 -6.12
CA ASP A 336 -8.97 -5.27 -5.12
C ASP A 336 -7.56 -5.68 -5.59
N ARG A 337 -7.42 -6.84 -6.24
CA ARG A 337 -6.17 -7.26 -6.91
C ARG A 337 -5.75 -6.28 -8.01
N MET A 338 -6.69 -5.81 -8.83
CA MET A 338 -6.41 -4.84 -9.89
C MET A 338 -5.93 -3.50 -9.35
N ILE A 339 -6.56 -3.01 -8.27
CA ILE A 339 -6.21 -1.75 -7.62
C ILE A 339 -4.79 -1.81 -7.06
N CYS A 340 -4.42 -2.93 -6.44
CA CYS A 340 -3.05 -3.16 -5.96
C CYS A 340 -2.06 -3.19 -7.13
N ALA A 341 -2.37 -3.90 -8.21
CA ALA A 341 -1.45 -4.09 -9.32
C ALA A 341 -1.28 -2.88 -10.26
N GLN A 342 -2.24 -1.96 -10.29
CA GLN A 342 -2.20 -0.76 -11.15
C GLN A 342 -1.52 0.44 -10.49
N ARG A 343 -1.11 0.34 -9.23
CA ARG A 343 -0.29 1.36 -8.58
C ARG A 343 1.20 1.31 -9.01
N ARG A 344 1.54 0.55 -10.06
CA ARG A 344 2.86 0.51 -10.71
C ARG A 344 3.16 1.84 -11.40
#